data_AF-A0A8B1NTK6-F1
#
_entry.id   AF-A0A8B1NTK6-F1
#
_cell.length_a   1.000
_cell.length_b   1.000
_cell.length_c   1.000
_cell.angle_alpha   90.00
_cell.angle_beta   90.00
_cell.angle_gamma   90.00
#
_symmetry.space_group_name_H-M   'P 1'
#
loop_
_entity.id
_entity.type
_entity.pdbx_description
1 polymer ?
#
loop_
_entity_poly.entity_id
_entity_poly.type
_entity_poly.pdbx_seq_one_letter_code
_entity_poly.pdbx_strand_id
1 'polypeptide(L)'
;MDRIRALTSPHCQSHVEGDAEFHVSHEALLLDYESALVRTDSDTGRHYAGSGHMVWIGERPGQIDGAHINFAAHIANPVAVKGGPEASADELLALTDIVDPFQEPG
;
A
#
# COMPACT_ATOMS: atom_id res chain seq x y z
N MET A 1 14.25 33.59 3.64
CA MET A 1 14.02 32.22 4.16
C MET A 1 12.78 32.28 5.03
N ASP A 2 11.62 32.16 4.38
CA ASP A 2 10.32 32.20 5.04
C ASP A 2 10.15 30.96 5.93
N ARG A 3 9.98 31.18 7.23
CA ARG A 3 9.56 30.14 8.16
C ARG A 3 8.04 30.03 8.04
N ILE A 4 7.53 28.84 7.74
CA ILE A 4 6.11 28.51 7.89
C ILE A 4 5.73 28.83 9.34
N ARG A 5 4.97 29.91 9.52
CA ARG A 5 4.51 30.39 10.82
C ARG A 5 3.28 29.56 11.18
N ALA A 6 3.42 28.62 12.11
CA ALA A 6 2.28 27.92 12.68
C ALA A 6 1.33 28.96 13.29
N LEU A 7 0.10 29.00 12.79
CA LEU A 7 -0.98 29.81 13.33
C LEU A 7 -1.48 29.18 14.63
N THR A 8 -0.81 29.47 15.75
CA THR A 8 -1.37 29.13 17.07
C THR A 8 -2.33 30.24 17.50
N SER A 9 -3.61 30.04 17.19
CA SER A 9 -4.72 30.81 17.76
C SER A 9 -4.90 30.46 19.25
N PRO A 10 -5.27 31.41 20.14
CA PRO A 10 -5.39 31.16 21.59
C PRO A 10 -6.51 30.19 22.00
N HIS A 11 -7.28 29.66 21.05
CA HIS A 11 -8.22 28.54 21.27
C HIS A 11 -7.65 27.16 20.93
N CYS A 12 -6.43 27.09 20.39
CA CYS A 12 -5.74 25.83 20.13
C CYS A 12 -4.99 25.42 21.40
N GLN A 13 -5.70 24.78 22.34
CA GLN A 13 -5.04 24.03 23.40
C GLN A 13 -4.17 22.98 22.71
N SER A 14 -2.87 22.95 23.02
CA SER A 14 -2.01 21.84 22.60
C SER A 14 -2.46 20.61 23.37
N HIS A 15 -3.42 19.89 22.81
CA HIS A 15 -3.60 18.49 23.14
C HIS A 15 -2.23 17.84 22.94
N VAL A 16 -1.84 16.92 23.82
CA VAL A 16 -0.74 16.02 23.47
C VAL A 16 -1.32 15.10 22.39
N GLU A 17 -1.38 15.61 21.16
CA GLU A 17 -1.59 14.78 19.98
C GLU A 17 -0.36 13.89 19.92
N GLY A 18 -0.56 12.57 19.90
CA GLY A 18 0.50 11.59 20.02
C GLY A 18 1.66 11.84 19.05
N ASP A 19 2.82 11.25 19.34
CA ASP A 19 3.98 11.33 18.45
C ASP A 19 3.57 10.98 17.01
N ALA A 20 4.10 11.73 16.03
CA ALA A 20 3.80 11.47 14.64
C ALA A 20 4.30 10.08 14.23
N GLU A 21 3.40 9.26 13.68
CA GLU A 21 3.74 7.95 13.11
C GLU A 21 4.25 8.12 11.67
N PHE A 22 5.34 7.42 11.35
CA PHE A 22 5.92 7.41 10.01
C PHE A 22 5.89 5.99 9.46
N HIS A 23 5.41 5.86 8.23
CA HIS A 23 5.36 4.60 7.50
C HIS A 23 6.28 4.64 6.28
N VAL A 24 6.68 3.46 5.85
CA VAL A 24 7.57 3.25 4.69
C VAL A 24 6.80 2.49 3.62
N SER A 25 6.88 2.97 2.38
CA SER A 25 6.35 2.30 1.21
C SER A 25 7.30 2.37 0.02
N HIS A 26 7.20 1.39 -0.87
CA HIS A 26 7.99 1.29 -2.10
C HIS A 26 7.26 0.45 -3.16
N GLU A 27 7.76 0.48 -4.39
CA GLU A 27 7.28 -0.39 -5.46
C GLU A 27 7.79 -1.81 -5.22
N ALA A 28 6.89 -2.79 -5.14
CA ALA A 28 7.23 -4.21 -5.03
C ALA A 28 7.78 -4.76 -6.36
N LEU A 29 8.86 -4.16 -6.87
CA LEU A 29 9.37 -4.39 -8.21
C LEU A 29 10.16 -5.69 -8.34
N LEU A 30 11.08 -5.94 -7.40
CA LEU A 30 11.99 -7.08 -7.42
C LEU A 30 11.41 -8.24 -6.60
N LEU A 31 10.67 -9.15 -7.23
CA LEU A 31 9.96 -10.21 -6.51
C LEU A 31 10.87 -11.16 -5.73
N ASP A 32 12.12 -11.36 -6.14
CA ASP A 32 13.09 -12.14 -5.35
C ASP A 32 13.43 -11.46 -4.01
N TYR A 33 13.48 -10.12 -4.00
CA TYR A 33 13.67 -9.34 -2.78
C TYR A 33 12.40 -9.36 -1.93
N GLU A 34 11.24 -9.12 -2.54
CA GLU A 34 9.97 -9.07 -1.82
C GLU A 34 9.60 -10.42 -1.18
N SER A 35 9.69 -11.50 -1.95
CA SER A 35 9.35 -12.85 -1.47
C SER A 35 10.26 -13.32 -0.33
N ALA A 36 11.55 -12.99 -0.37
CA ALA A 36 12.50 -13.30 0.71
C ALA A 36 12.17 -12.59 2.04
N LEU A 37 11.47 -11.45 1.95
CA LEU A 37 11.06 -10.65 3.10
C LEU A 37 9.62 -10.90 3.56
N VAL A 38 8.89 -11.81 2.91
CA VAL A 38 7.58 -12.24 3.40
C VAL A 38 7.72 -12.92 4.76
N ARG A 39 6.84 -12.56 5.69
CA ARG A 39 6.72 -13.16 7.01
C ARG A 39 5.31 -13.66 7.22
N THR A 40 5.18 -14.79 7.90
CA THR A 40 3.88 -15.33 8.30
C THR A 40 3.61 -14.90 9.73
N ASP A 41 2.48 -14.24 9.94
CA ASP A 41 1.99 -13.95 11.27
C ASP A 41 1.57 -15.26 11.97
N SER A 42 2.06 -15.49 13.20
CA SER A 42 1.85 -16.76 13.90
C SER A 42 0.41 -16.97 14.34
N ASP A 43 -0.33 -15.89 14.54
CA ASP A 43 -1.65 -15.93 15.17
C ASP A 43 -2.75 -16.06 14.12
N THR A 44 -2.62 -15.35 13.00
CA THR A 44 -3.58 -15.34 11.89
C THR A 44 -3.19 -16.23 10.72
N GLY A 45 -1.91 -16.60 10.61
CA GLY A 45 -1.37 -17.31 9.44
C GLY A 45 -1.26 -16.45 8.18
N ARG A 46 -1.57 -15.15 8.24
CA ARG A 46 -1.48 -14.23 7.10
C ARG A 46 -0.04 -13.93 6.73
N HIS A 47 0.20 -13.70 5.46
CA HIS A 47 1.52 -13.32 4.95
C HIS A 47 1.62 -11.80 4.84
N TYR A 48 2.72 -11.23 5.31
CA TYR A 48 3.02 -9.81 5.19
C TYR A 48 4.35 -9.62 4.48
N ALA A 49 4.41 -8.70 3.52
CA ALA A 49 5.66 -8.18 2.98
C ALA A 49 6.36 -7.36 4.06
N GLY A 50 7.42 -7.93 4.67
CA GLY A 50 8.20 -7.26 5.72
C GLY A 50 9.12 -6.14 5.22
N SER A 51 9.10 -5.86 3.91
CA SER A 51 9.89 -4.84 3.24
C SER A 51 9.32 -3.42 3.40
N GLY A 52 8.02 -3.29 3.72
CA GLY A 52 7.33 -2.01 3.86
C GLY A 52 6.01 -2.15 4.61
N HIS A 53 5.45 -1.02 5.06
CA HIS A 53 4.12 -1.01 5.69
C HIS A 53 3.03 -1.14 4.63
N MET A 54 3.23 -0.47 3.50
CA MET A 54 2.41 -0.54 2.29
C MET A 54 3.35 -0.73 1.10
N VAL A 55 2.92 -1.48 0.10
CA VAL A 55 3.67 -1.63 -1.15
C VAL A 55 2.76 -1.35 -2.34
N TRP A 56 3.33 -0.88 -3.45
CA TRP A 56 2.54 -0.70 -4.67
C TRP A 56 3.07 -1.52 -5.85
N ILE A 57 2.16 -1.83 -6.76
CA ILE A 57 2.46 -2.40 -8.07
C ILE A 57 2.46 -1.26 -9.10
N GLY A 58 3.57 -1.11 -9.81
CA GLY A 58 3.66 -0.18 -10.94
C GLY A 58 2.69 -0.52 -12.08
N GLU A 59 2.61 0.36 -13.07
CA GLU A 59 1.74 0.15 -14.23
C GLU A 59 2.21 -1.06 -15.04
N ARG A 60 1.28 -1.99 -15.32
CA ARG A 60 1.56 -3.25 -16.04
C ARG A 60 0.38 -3.63 -16.95
N PRO A 61 0.21 -2.95 -18.09
CA PRO A 61 -0.98 -3.14 -18.93
C PRO A 61 -1.09 -4.58 -19.43
N GLY A 62 -2.27 -5.18 -19.27
CA GLY A 62 -2.55 -6.54 -19.73
C GLY A 62 -1.85 -7.66 -18.95
N GLN A 63 -1.29 -7.37 -17.77
CA GLN A 63 -0.68 -8.36 -16.87
C GLN A 63 -1.48 -8.55 -15.58
N ILE A 64 -2.80 -8.63 -15.70
CA ILE A 64 -3.72 -8.77 -14.56
C ILE A 64 -3.51 -10.08 -13.79
N ASP A 65 -3.04 -11.13 -14.47
CA ASP A 65 -2.65 -12.43 -13.91
C ASP A 65 -1.12 -12.54 -13.68
N GLY A 66 -0.41 -11.41 -13.77
CA GLY A 66 1.04 -11.34 -13.63
C GLY A 66 1.52 -11.61 -12.21
N ALA A 67 2.79 -11.99 -12.10
CA ALA A 67 3.42 -12.37 -10.83
C ALA A 67 3.33 -11.27 -9.75
N HIS A 68 3.36 -10.00 -10.15
CA HIS A 68 3.23 -8.86 -9.25
C HIS A 68 1.82 -8.69 -8.67
N ILE A 69 0.77 -8.86 -9.49
CA ILE A 69 -0.61 -8.82 -9.02
C ILE A 69 -0.89 -10.02 -8.12
N ASN A 70 -0.41 -11.20 -8.53
CA ASN A 70 -0.48 -12.39 -7.70
C ASN A 70 0.23 -12.19 -6.36
N PHE A 71 1.40 -11.57 -6.33
CA PHE A 71 2.09 -11.24 -5.09
C PHE A 71 1.25 -10.31 -4.20
N ALA A 72 0.70 -9.23 -4.76
CA ALA A 72 -0.15 -8.28 -4.03
C ALA A 72 -1.40 -8.94 -3.44
N ALA A 73 -2.05 -9.83 -4.19
CA ALA A 73 -3.25 -10.55 -3.74
C ALA A 73 -3.00 -11.56 -2.60
N HIS A 74 -1.75 -11.93 -2.35
CA HIS A 74 -1.39 -12.94 -1.34
C HIS A 74 -0.72 -12.36 -0.09
N ILE A 75 -0.48 -11.04 -0.04
CA ILE A 75 -0.01 -10.36 1.15
C ILE A 75 -1.15 -9.59 1.83
N ALA A 76 -1.02 -9.39 3.13
CA ALA A 76 -2.01 -8.75 3.98
C ALA A 76 -1.69 -7.28 4.27
N ASN A 77 -0.61 -6.74 3.70
CA ASN A 77 -0.32 -5.32 3.73
C ASN A 77 -1.40 -4.55 2.96
N PRO A 78 -1.65 -3.27 3.29
CA PRO A 78 -2.25 -2.35 2.34
C PRO A 78 -1.44 -2.35 1.04
N VAL A 79 -2.15 -2.42 -0.09
CA VAL A 79 -1.55 -2.41 -1.43
C VAL A 79 -2.16 -1.33 -2.29
N ALA A 80 -1.39 -0.83 -3.25
CA ALA A 80 -1.90 0.00 -4.33
C ALA A 80 -1.48 -0.55 -5.68
N VAL A 81 -2.29 -0.32 -6.70
CA VAL A 81 -1.96 -0.63 -8.10
C VAL A 81 -2.03 0.65 -8.91
N LYS A 82 -0.97 0.98 -9.64
CA LYS A 82 -0.93 2.17 -10.48
C LYS A 82 -1.75 1.94 -11.75
N GLY A 83 -2.87 2.65 -11.87
CA GLY A 83 -3.61 2.81 -13.12
C GLY A 83 -2.93 3.84 -14.01
N GLY A 84 -2.51 3.42 -15.20
CA GLY A 84 -1.98 4.33 -16.21
C GLY A 84 -3.05 5.04 -17.03
N PRO A 85 -2.66 5.92 -17.97
CA PRO A 85 -3.60 6.70 -18.78
C PRO A 85 -4.48 5.84 -19.70
N GLU A 86 -4.02 4.63 -20.04
CA GLU A 86 -4.73 3.69 -20.91
C GLU A 86 -5.54 2.64 -20.14
N ALA A 87 -5.51 2.67 -18.80
CA ALA A 87 -6.24 1.70 -17.98
C ALA A 87 -7.76 1.87 -18.18
N SER A 88 -8.43 0.80 -18.57
CA SER A 88 -9.89 0.80 -18.70
C SER A 88 -10.57 0.66 -17.34
N ALA A 89 -11.81 1.16 -17.21
CA ALA A 89 -12.59 0.96 -15.99
C ALA A 89 -12.79 -0.52 -15.66
N ASP A 90 -13.03 -1.35 -16.67
CA ASP A 90 -13.21 -2.80 -16.51
C ASP A 90 -11.93 -3.47 -15.99
N GLU A 91 -10.75 -3.04 -16.49
CA GLU A 91 -9.46 -3.53 -15.98
C GLU A 91 -9.22 -3.13 -14.52
N LEU A 92 -9.55 -1.89 -14.14
CA LEU A 92 -9.39 -1.43 -12.77
C LEU A 92 -10.35 -2.14 -11.79
N LEU A 93 -11.59 -2.41 -12.23
CA LEU A 93 -12.55 -3.18 -11.45
C LEU A 93 -12.08 -4.63 -11.28
N ALA A 94 -11.63 -5.27 -12.36
CA ALA A 94 -11.09 -6.62 -12.31
C ALA A 94 -9.82 -6.71 -11.43
N LEU A 95 -8.97 -5.68 -11.44
CA LEU A 95 -7.82 -5.60 -10.54
C LEU A 95 -8.28 -5.54 -9.08
N THR A 96 -9.30 -4.73 -8.78
CA THR A 96 -9.88 -4.60 -7.43
C THR A 96 -10.42 -5.94 -6.94
N ASP A 97 -11.15 -6.67 -7.78
CA ASP A 97 -11.69 -8.00 -7.45
C ASP A 97 -10.59 -9.01 -7.09
N ILE A 98 -9.37 -8.84 -7.63
CA ILE A 98 -8.23 -9.72 -7.37
C ILE A 98 -7.48 -9.32 -6.10
N VAL A 99 -7.20 -8.03 -5.92
CA VAL A 99 -6.35 -7.55 -4.81
C VAL A 99 -7.12 -7.27 -3.52
N ASP A 100 -8.43 -7.02 -3.63
CA ASP A 100 -9.35 -6.79 -2.50
C ASP A 100 -10.64 -7.62 -2.66
N PRO A 101 -10.54 -8.96 -2.62
CA PRO A 101 -11.70 -9.84 -2.82
C PRO A 101 -12.75 -9.73 -1.71
N PHE A 102 -12.39 -9.13 -0.57
CA PHE A 102 -13.27 -8.97 0.59
C PHE A 102 -13.82 -7.56 0.75
N GLN A 103 -13.47 -6.63 -0.16
CA GLN A 103 -13.89 -5.23 -0.13
C GLN A 103 -13.57 -4.55 1.20
N GLU A 104 -12.37 -4.78 1.72
CA GLU A 104 -11.87 -4.18 2.95
C GLU A 104 -11.48 -2.71 2.69
N PRO A 105 -12.11 -1.72 3.35
CA PRO A 105 -11.73 -0.32 3.17
C PRO A 105 -10.27 -0.09 3.57
N GLY A 106 -9.48 0.45 2.63
CA GLY A 106 -8.07 0.83 2.80
C GLY A 106 -7.85 2.23 3.36
#